data_AF-A0A804LSS8-F1
#
_entry.id   AF-A0A804LSS8-F1
#
_cell.length_a   1.000
_cell.length_b   1.000
_cell.length_c   1.000
_cell.angle_alpha   90.00
_cell.angle_beta   90.00
_cell.angle_gamma   90.00
#
_symmetry.space_group_name_H-M   'P 1'
#
loop_
_entity.id
_entity.type
_entity.pdbx_description
1 polymer ?
#
loop_
_entity_poly.entity_id
_entity_poly.type
_entity_poly.pdbx_seq_one_letter_code
_entity_poly.pdbx_strand_id
1 'polypeptide(L)'
;MSSCRWGLELVDRRRLCVFSGEVVYLPKNALLPVTLRSREYEVFTVVPLKHLPNDASFAAIGLLGMFNSGGAVRELRFSGEDADVELRVRGSGTVGAYSSTKPTCVAVDSKAVGFSYDGTSGLISFELGIPDQEMYLWTVTVGY
;
A
#
# COMPACT_ATOMS: atom_id res chain seq x y z
N MET A 1 19.45 11.82 -28.89
CA MET A 1 18.98 11.91 -27.49
C MET A 1 19.04 10.50 -26.91
N SER A 2 19.85 10.27 -25.87
CA SER A 2 20.01 8.93 -25.26
C SER A 2 18.86 8.66 -24.31
N SER A 3 18.09 7.59 -24.55
CA SER A 3 17.16 7.04 -23.57
C SER A 3 17.95 6.15 -22.62
N CYS A 4 17.77 6.31 -21.32
CA CYS A 4 18.32 5.38 -20.34
C CYS A 4 17.30 4.27 -20.06
N ARG A 5 17.75 3.01 -20.09
CA ARG A 5 16.95 1.85 -19.69
C ARG A 5 17.48 1.33 -18.36
N TRP A 6 16.60 1.20 -17.39
CA TRP A 6 16.90 0.63 -16.08
C TRP A 6 16.02 -0.60 -15.86
N GLY A 7 16.57 -1.62 -15.22
CA GLY A 7 15.81 -2.76 -14.70
C GLY A 7 15.79 -2.68 -13.18
N LEU A 8 14.61 -2.54 -12.58
CA LEU A 8 14.48 -2.76 -11.14
C LEU A 8 14.39 -4.26 -10.92
N GLU A 9 15.40 -4.84 -10.27
CA GLU A 9 15.40 -6.24 -9.83
C GLU A 9 15.09 -6.31 -8.33
N LEU A 10 14.03 -7.04 -7.97
CA LEU A 10 13.64 -7.26 -6.57
C LEU A 10 14.03 -8.68 -6.16
N VAL A 11 15.04 -8.77 -5.28
CA VAL A 11 15.73 -10.02 -4.94
C VAL A 11 15.03 -10.83 -3.83
N ASP A 12 14.07 -10.25 -3.10
CA ASP A 12 13.43 -10.90 -1.94
C ASP A 12 11.89 -10.79 -1.90
N ARG A 13 11.24 -11.93 -1.60
CA ARG A 13 9.80 -12.27 -1.51
C ARG A 13 8.85 -11.62 -2.55
N ARG A 14 7.58 -12.05 -2.54
CA ARG A 14 6.51 -11.50 -3.40
C ARG A 14 6.19 -10.08 -2.95
N ARG A 15 6.04 -9.15 -3.89
CA ARG A 15 5.81 -7.73 -3.62
C ARG A 15 4.75 -7.17 -4.56
N LEU A 16 4.24 -6.01 -4.21
CA LEU A 16 3.49 -5.18 -5.13
C LEU A 16 4.29 -3.93 -5.45
N CYS A 17 4.11 -3.45 -6.66
CA CYS A 17 4.58 -2.16 -7.11
C CYS A 17 3.36 -1.29 -7.41
N VAL A 18 3.32 -0.09 -6.84
CA VAL A 18 2.28 0.89 -7.08
C VAL A 18 2.91 2.11 -7.74
N PHE A 19 2.40 2.49 -8.91
CA PHE A 19 2.85 3.64 -9.68
C PHE A 19 1.72 4.15 -10.57
N SER A 20 1.62 5.47 -10.76
CA SER A 20 0.55 6.09 -11.56
C SER A 20 -0.89 5.62 -11.21
N GLY A 21 -1.12 5.20 -9.97
CA GLY A 21 -2.42 4.67 -9.51
C GLY A 21 -2.69 3.20 -9.85
N GLU A 22 -1.78 2.53 -10.56
CA GLU A 22 -1.88 1.10 -10.87
C GLU A 22 -1.16 0.26 -9.83
N VAL A 23 -1.73 -0.89 -9.48
CA VAL A 23 -1.11 -1.89 -8.60
C VAL A 23 -0.68 -3.08 -9.44
N VAL A 24 0.62 -3.34 -9.46
CA VAL A 24 1.22 -4.44 -10.23
C VAL A 24 1.82 -5.45 -9.28
N TYR A 25 1.42 -6.71 -9.41
CA TYR A 25 2.03 -7.82 -8.69
C TYR A 25 3.41 -8.17 -9.27
N LEU A 26 4.43 -8.18 -8.41
CA LEU A 26 5.78 -8.55 -8.77
C LEU A 26 6.13 -9.92 -8.18
N PRO A 27 6.22 -10.98 -9.01
CA PRO A 27 6.75 -12.25 -8.55
C PRO A 27 8.24 -12.10 -8.15
N LYS A 28 8.75 -13.11 -7.44
CA LYS A 28 10.17 -13.16 -7.07
C LYS A 28 11.05 -13.05 -8.33
N ASN A 29 12.10 -12.23 -8.27
CA ASN A 29 13.01 -11.95 -9.39
C ASN A 29 12.34 -11.31 -10.62
N ALA A 30 11.18 -10.65 -10.44
CA ALA A 30 10.59 -9.87 -11.51
C ALA A 30 11.51 -8.70 -11.91
N LEU A 31 11.51 -8.40 -13.20
CA LEU A 31 12.15 -7.22 -13.78
C LEU A 31 11.05 -6.28 -14.26
N LEU A 32 11.04 -5.06 -13.71
CA LEU A 32 10.19 -3.99 -14.21
C LEU A 32 11.03 -3.09 -15.14
N PRO A 33 10.84 -3.15 -16.47
CA PRO A 33 11.58 -2.30 -17.39
C PRO A 33 11.06 -0.86 -17.29
N VAL A 34 11.96 0.07 -16.97
CA VAL A 34 11.64 1.51 -16.89
C VAL A 34 12.45 2.27 -17.92
N THR A 35 11.76 3.12 -18.69
CA THR A 35 12.37 4.00 -19.69
C THR A 35 12.02 5.44 -19.37
N LEU A 36 13.02 6.27 -19.12
CA LEU A 36 12.87 7.70 -18.82
C LEU A 36 13.72 8.51 -19.80
N ARG A 37 13.21 9.64 -20.28
CA ARG A 37 13.99 10.63 -21.05
C ARG A 37 14.87 11.46 -20.12
N SER A 38 15.73 12.29 -20.72
CA SER A 38 16.55 13.23 -19.96
C SER A 38 15.67 14.14 -19.09
N ARG A 39 15.96 14.19 -17.78
CA ARG A 39 15.23 14.95 -16.75
C ARG A 39 13.81 14.45 -16.44
N GLU A 40 13.41 13.29 -16.95
CA GLU A 40 12.20 12.61 -16.48
C GLU A 40 12.51 11.79 -15.22
N TYR A 41 11.52 11.69 -14.34
CA TYR A 41 11.57 10.87 -13.14
C TYR A 41 10.21 10.18 -12.96
N GLU A 42 10.23 9.04 -12.27
CA GLU A 42 9.03 8.32 -11.84
C GLU A 42 9.27 7.82 -10.42
N VAL A 43 8.19 7.74 -9.63
CA VAL A 43 8.24 7.31 -8.23
C VAL A 43 7.40 6.04 -8.08
N PHE A 44 8.08 4.94 -7.83
CA PHE A 44 7.46 3.64 -7.57
C PHE A 44 7.39 3.39 -6.07
N THR A 45 6.23 2.95 -5.58
CA THR A 45 6.08 2.44 -4.22
C THR A 45 6.11 0.92 -4.26
N VAL A 46 7.18 0.32 -3.71
CA VAL A 46 7.30 -1.15 -3.64
C VAL A 46 7.03 -1.61 -2.21
N VAL A 47 6.06 -2.51 -2.04
CA VAL A 47 5.60 -2.96 -0.72
C VAL A 47 5.59 -4.48 -0.61
N PRO A 48 5.89 -5.03 0.58
CA PRO A 48 5.83 -6.48 0.78
C PRO A 48 4.39 -6.97 0.71
N LEU A 49 4.18 -8.10 0.04
CA LEU A 49 2.89 -8.77 0.02
C LEU A 49 2.84 -9.85 1.11
N LYS A 50 1.82 -9.81 1.95
CA LYS A 50 1.56 -10.81 2.99
C LYS A 50 0.38 -11.68 2.59
N HIS A 51 0.55 -13.00 2.65
CA HIS A 51 -0.59 -13.94 2.61
C HIS A 51 -1.21 -14.06 3.99
N LEU A 52 -2.52 -13.92 4.04
CA LEU A 52 -3.36 -14.01 5.24
C LEU A 52 -3.93 -15.43 5.39
N PRO A 53 -4.36 -15.84 6.60
CA PRO A 53 -4.93 -17.17 6.85
C PRO A 53 -6.21 -17.49 6.08
N ASN A 54 -6.96 -16.48 5.62
CA ASN A 54 -8.20 -16.60 4.86
C ASN A 54 -7.97 -16.61 3.33
N ASP A 55 -6.78 -17.00 2.87
CA ASP A 55 -6.32 -16.96 1.47
C ASP A 55 -6.27 -15.58 0.81
N ALA A 56 -6.65 -14.50 1.51
CA ALA A 56 -6.44 -13.15 1.03
C ALA A 56 -4.94 -12.79 1.07
N SER A 57 -4.55 -11.81 0.24
CA SER A 57 -3.21 -11.24 0.22
C SER A 57 -3.31 -9.75 0.47
N PHE A 58 -2.49 -9.22 1.37
CA PHE A 58 -2.53 -7.82 1.79
C PHE A 58 -1.16 -7.15 1.68
N ALA A 59 -1.15 -5.87 1.30
CA ALA A 59 0.04 -5.03 1.39
C ALA A 59 -0.34 -3.59 1.77
N ALA A 60 0.34 -3.01 2.77
CA ALA A 60 0.16 -1.61 3.12
C ALA A 60 0.94 -0.72 2.13
N ILE A 61 0.27 0.23 1.46
CA ILE A 61 0.91 1.18 0.54
C ILE A 61 1.31 2.46 1.28
N GLY A 62 0.43 2.95 2.16
CA GLY A 62 0.63 4.19 2.90
C GLY A 62 -0.16 5.34 2.30
N LEU A 63 0.36 6.57 2.37
CA LEU A 63 -0.36 7.76 1.89
C LEU A 63 -0.16 7.95 0.37
N LEU A 64 -1.24 7.78 -0.41
CA LEU A 64 -1.18 7.79 -1.88
C LEU A 64 -0.76 9.14 -2.48
N GLY A 65 -1.05 10.24 -1.77
CA GLY A 65 -0.67 11.60 -2.19
C GLY A 65 0.78 12.01 -1.87
N MET A 66 1.62 11.09 -1.36
CA MET A 66 2.98 11.41 -0.92
C MET A 66 4.06 10.67 -1.73
N PHE A 67 5.16 11.37 -2.07
CA PHE A 67 6.34 10.76 -2.72
C PHE A 67 7.00 9.66 -1.87
N ASN A 68 6.87 9.74 -0.54
CA ASN A 68 7.30 8.70 0.40
C ASN A 68 6.08 8.07 1.09
N SER A 69 5.13 7.62 0.27
CA SER A 69 3.89 6.97 0.69
C SER A 69 4.11 5.92 1.78
N GLY A 70 5.02 4.96 1.52
CA GLY A 70 5.37 3.88 2.45
C GLY A 70 6.00 4.38 3.75
N GLY A 71 6.68 5.52 3.74
CA GLY A 71 7.25 6.14 4.94
C GLY A 71 6.20 6.64 5.95
N ALA A 72 4.92 6.74 5.54
CA ALA A 72 3.81 7.03 6.44
C ALA A 72 3.45 5.83 7.32
N VAL A 73 3.68 4.60 6.86
CA VAL A 73 3.39 3.37 7.60
C VAL A 73 4.49 3.13 8.62
N ARG A 74 4.14 3.13 9.91
CA ARG A 74 5.08 2.96 11.03
C ARG A 74 5.06 1.57 11.63
N GLU A 75 3.90 0.94 11.68
CA GLU A 75 3.75 -0.44 12.14
C GLU A 75 2.72 -1.16 11.27
N LEU A 76 2.90 -2.48 11.12
CA LEU A 76 1.97 -3.37 10.44
C LEU A 76 1.93 -4.70 11.20
N ARG A 77 0.74 -5.10 11.64
CA ARG A 77 0.47 -6.30 12.42
C ARG A 77 -0.63 -7.10 11.76
N PHE A 78 -0.56 -8.41 11.91
CA PHE A 78 -1.53 -9.36 11.37
C PHE A 78 -2.02 -10.22 12.52
N SER A 79 -3.33 -10.24 12.78
CA SER A 79 -3.91 -11.20 13.71
C SER A 79 -4.04 -12.55 13.01
N GLY A 80 -3.62 -13.63 13.68
CA GLY A 80 -3.49 -14.94 13.07
C GLY A 80 -4.79 -15.72 12.94
N GLU A 81 -5.83 -15.36 13.71
CA GLU A 81 -7.10 -16.09 13.76
C GLU A 81 -8.16 -15.47 12.84
N ASP A 82 -8.37 -14.16 12.93
CA ASP A 82 -9.41 -13.45 12.17
C ASP A 82 -8.93 -12.90 10.81
N ALA A 83 -7.65 -13.09 10.47
CA ALA A 83 -7.00 -12.47 9.31
C ALA A 83 -7.01 -10.93 9.31
N ASP A 84 -7.40 -10.30 10.42
CA ASP A 84 -7.42 -8.84 10.54
C ASP A 84 -6.02 -8.25 10.45
N VAL A 85 -5.96 -7.07 9.85
CA VAL A 85 -4.73 -6.31 9.68
C VAL A 85 -4.84 -5.03 10.48
N GLU A 86 -3.83 -4.75 11.31
CA GLU A 86 -3.67 -3.46 11.98
C GLU A 86 -2.44 -2.75 11.40
N LEU A 87 -2.63 -1.50 10.99
CA LEU A 87 -1.58 -0.62 10.51
C LEU A 87 -1.57 0.66 11.33
N ARG A 88 -0.37 1.14 11.65
CA ARG A 88 -0.17 2.45 12.27
C ARG A 88 0.37 3.42 11.25
N VAL A 89 -0.40 4.46 10.95
CA VAL A 89 -0.10 5.41 9.87
C VAL A 89 0.02 6.81 10.42
N ARG A 90 1.03 7.54 9.95
CA ARG A 90 1.23 8.95 10.29
C ARG A 90 0.94 9.84 9.10
N GLY A 91 0.26 10.95 9.35
CA GLY A 91 -0.05 11.99 8.37
C GLY A 91 -1.55 12.16 8.18
N SER A 92 -1.96 12.70 7.04
CA SER A 92 -3.36 12.95 6.69
C SER A 92 -3.57 12.74 5.19
N GLY A 93 -4.83 12.61 4.76
CA GLY A 93 -5.23 12.35 3.37
C GLY A 93 -5.44 10.87 3.06
N THR A 94 -5.42 10.54 1.78
CA THR A 94 -5.80 9.21 1.28
C THR A 94 -4.78 8.14 1.63
N VAL A 95 -5.20 7.15 2.42
CA VAL A 95 -4.45 5.92 2.65
C VAL A 95 -4.81 4.90 1.59
N GLY A 96 -3.79 4.22 1.07
CA GLY A 96 -3.91 3.09 0.18
C GLY A 96 -3.40 1.81 0.82
N ALA A 97 -4.07 0.71 0.52
CA ALA A 97 -3.57 -0.65 0.74
C ALA A 97 -4.03 -1.53 -0.43
N TYR A 98 -3.35 -2.64 -0.64
CA TYR A 98 -3.84 -3.68 -1.53
C TYR A 98 -4.50 -4.79 -0.73
N SER A 99 -5.61 -5.31 -1.25
CA SER A 99 -6.10 -6.64 -0.91
C SER A 99 -6.61 -7.41 -2.12
N SER A 100 -6.28 -8.70 -2.18
CA SER A 100 -6.81 -9.60 -3.21
C SER A 100 -8.31 -9.89 -3.04
N THR A 101 -8.88 -9.62 -1.86
CA THR A 101 -10.29 -9.86 -1.54
C THR A 101 -10.87 -8.61 -0.90
N LYS A 102 -12.14 -8.29 -1.17
CA LYS A 102 -12.80 -7.13 -0.55
C LYS A 102 -12.88 -7.33 0.99
N PRO A 103 -12.34 -6.40 1.80
CA PRO A 103 -12.53 -6.41 3.26
C PRO A 103 -14.00 -6.27 3.66
N THR A 104 -14.35 -6.74 4.85
CA THR A 104 -15.69 -6.55 5.43
C THR A 104 -15.85 -5.15 6.00
N CYS A 105 -14.82 -4.63 6.66
CA CYS A 105 -14.80 -3.27 7.19
C CYS A 105 -13.39 -2.66 7.25
N VAL A 106 -13.35 -1.34 7.36
CA VAL A 106 -12.15 -0.57 7.71
C VAL A 106 -12.51 0.35 8.87
N ALA A 107 -11.65 0.45 9.87
CA ALA A 107 -11.82 1.39 10.98
C ALA A 107 -10.56 2.23 11.20
N VAL A 108 -10.76 3.46 11.65
CA VAL A 108 -9.71 4.42 12.05
C VAL A 108 -9.95 4.76 13.51
N ASP A 109 -8.96 4.51 14.36
CA ASP A 109 -9.04 4.63 15.83
C ASP A 109 -10.30 3.96 16.39
N SER A 110 -10.53 2.71 15.97
CA SER A 110 -11.69 1.89 16.34
C SER A 110 -13.06 2.43 15.87
N LYS A 111 -13.10 3.49 15.06
CA LYS A 111 -14.33 3.99 14.42
C LYS A 111 -14.42 3.49 12.99
N ALA A 112 -15.48 2.75 12.66
CA ALA A 112 -15.73 2.31 11.29
C ALA A 112 -15.80 3.51 10.33
N VAL A 113 -15.14 3.39 9.17
CA VAL A 113 -15.12 4.41 8.12
C VAL A 113 -15.55 3.79 6.78
N GLY A 114 -16.07 4.64 5.90
CA GLY A 114 -16.27 4.26 4.50
C GLY A 114 -14.93 4.09 3.79
N PHE A 115 -14.84 3.10 2.91
CA PHE A 115 -13.67 2.86 2.07
C PHE A 115 -14.11 2.44 0.67
N SER A 116 -13.27 2.72 -0.33
CA SER A 116 -13.40 2.18 -1.68
C SER A 116 -12.56 0.92 -1.83
N TYR A 117 -13.07 -0.01 -2.64
CA TYR A 117 -12.36 -1.21 -3.08
C TYR A 117 -12.51 -1.36 -4.59
N ASP A 118 -11.41 -1.33 -5.32
CA ASP A 118 -11.37 -1.66 -6.73
C ASP A 118 -11.08 -3.16 -6.90
N GLY A 119 -12.09 -3.93 -7.31
CA GLY A 119 -11.96 -5.37 -7.52
C GLY A 119 -11.07 -5.76 -8.71
N THR A 120 -10.70 -4.81 -9.58
CA THR A 120 -9.78 -5.06 -10.70
C THR A 120 -8.32 -5.01 -10.25
N SER A 121 -7.96 -3.96 -9.50
CA SER A 121 -6.58 -3.74 -9.03
C SER A 121 -6.32 -4.28 -7.61
N GLY A 122 -7.37 -4.56 -6.85
CA GLY A 122 -7.28 -4.88 -5.41
C GLY A 122 -7.02 -3.67 -4.52
N LEU A 123 -7.07 -2.44 -5.04
CA LEU A 123 -6.79 -1.24 -4.25
C LEU A 123 -7.94 -0.94 -3.27
N ILE A 124 -7.58 -0.85 -1.99
CA ILE A 124 -8.38 -0.28 -0.91
C ILE A 124 -7.93 1.16 -0.69
N SER A 125 -8.87 2.09 -0.56
CA SER A 125 -8.58 3.47 -0.17
C SER A 125 -9.62 4.10 0.74
N PHE A 126 -9.16 4.94 1.66
CA PHE A 126 -9.97 5.70 2.60
C PHE A 126 -9.21 6.95 3.08
N GLU A 127 -9.91 7.90 3.70
CA GLU A 127 -9.35 9.20 4.09
C GLU A 127 -9.00 9.25 5.58
N LEU A 128 -7.80 9.75 5.89
CA LEU A 128 -7.42 10.19 7.23
C LEU A 128 -7.62 11.71 7.37
N GLY A 129 -8.25 12.10 8.48
CA GLY A 129 -8.43 13.51 8.83
C GLY A 129 -7.12 14.22 9.18
N ILE A 130 -7.23 15.51 9.52
CA ILE A 130 -6.13 16.28 10.10
C ILE A 130 -6.07 15.94 11.59
N PRO A 131 -4.93 15.46 12.11
CA PRO A 131 -4.81 15.19 13.54
C PRO A 131 -4.68 16.48 14.35
N ASP A 132 -5.20 16.46 15.59
CA ASP A 132 -5.12 17.60 16.52
C ASP A 132 -3.71 17.81 17.11
N GLN A 133 -2.87 16.77 17.06
CA GLN A 133 -1.52 16.77 17.64
C GLN A 133 -0.47 16.47 16.57
N GLU A 134 0.69 17.12 16.69
CA GLU A 134 1.86 16.75 15.91
C GLU A 134 2.26 15.30 16.22
N MET A 135 2.82 14.62 15.21
CA MET A 135 3.27 13.22 15.31
C MET A 135 2.15 12.19 15.57
N TYR A 136 0.87 12.56 15.49
CA TYR A 136 -0.24 11.63 15.70
C TYR A 136 -0.12 10.38 14.81
N LEU A 137 -0.43 9.24 15.41
CA LEU A 137 -0.31 7.93 14.79
C LEU A 137 -1.70 7.27 14.77
N TRP A 138 -2.34 7.31 13.61
CA TRP A 138 -3.63 6.69 13.38
C TRP A 138 -3.51 5.18 13.51
N THR A 139 -4.43 4.56 14.24
CA THR A 139 -4.60 3.10 14.26
C THR A 139 -5.66 2.73 13.25
N VAL A 140 -5.26 2.11 12.15
CA VAL A 140 -6.19 1.63 11.13
C VAL A 140 -6.30 0.12 11.23
N THR A 141 -7.51 -0.40 11.23
CA THR A 141 -7.78 -1.83 11.14
C THR A 141 -8.54 -2.14 9.85
N VAL A 142 -8.17 -3.26 9.22
CA VAL A 142 -8.85 -3.82 8.05
C VAL A 142 -9.32 -5.21 8.44
N GLY A 143 -10.64 -5.37 8.49
CA GLY A 143 -11.29 -6.62 8.88
C GLY A 143 -11.68 -7.47 7.67
N TYR A 144 -11.60 -8.78 7.81
CA TYR A 144 -12.04 -9.75 6.80
C TYR A 144 -13.25 -10.58 7.23
#